data_AF-A0A1Q8LH17-F1
#
_entry.id   AF-A0A1Q8LH17-F1
#
_cell.length_a   1.000
_cell.length_b   1.000
_cell.length_c   1.000
_cell.angle_alpha   90.00
_cell.angle_beta   90.00
_cell.angle_gamma   90.00
#
_symmetry.space_group_name_H-M   'P 1'
#
loop_
_entity.id
_entity.type
_entity.pdbx_description
1 polymer ?
#
loop_
_entity_poly.entity_id
_entity_poly.type
_entity_poly.pdbx_seq_one_letter_code
_entity_poly.pdbx_strand_id
1 'polypeptide(L)'
;MTVKANQPTLLARLRALPWKMTGPAARQRARGHGRVETRTISVLSLQRCPDRGGEFFPHAAQAIRLIRRRRPLRPGARWKTVTVYAITSLTAFQADPILLARWIRGHWNIENRLHWVRDVSFDEDRSQTRTAAGPQVMAALRNLAIAALRLTGTTNIAAGLRHHARDAHRPLTTYKII
;
A
#
# COMPACT_ATOMS: atom_id res chain seq x y z
N MET A 1 7.14 6.06 5.04
CA MET A 1 6.05 6.62 4.19
C MET A 1 6.39 6.46 2.72
N THR A 2 5.41 6.05 1.90
CA THR A 2 5.55 6.04 0.42
C THR A 2 5.27 7.44 -0.14
N VAL A 3 6.13 7.93 -1.03
CA VAL A 3 5.98 9.26 -1.64
C VAL A 3 5.32 9.12 -3.01
N LYS A 4 4.18 9.79 -3.19
CA LYS A 4 3.37 9.78 -4.42
C LYS A 4 3.47 11.12 -5.15
N ALA A 5 2.86 11.20 -6.34
CA ALA A 5 2.91 12.38 -7.20
C ALA A 5 2.23 13.63 -6.62
N ASN A 6 1.36 13.47 -5.61
CA ASN A 6 0.77 14.58 -4.85
C ASN A 6 1.78 15.32 -3.95
N GLN A 7 3.02 14.82 -3.84
CA GLN A 7 4.15 15.49 -3.18
C GLN A 7 5.28 15.71 -4.20
N PRO A 8 5.09 16.60 -5.19
CA PRO A 8 5.94 16.67 -6.37
C PRO A 8 7.40 17.05 -6.04
N THR A 9 7.60 18.02 -5.14
CA THR A 9 8.93 18.47 -4.71
C THR A 9 9.70 17.36 -4.01
N LEU A 10 9.05 16.64 -3.08
CA LEU A 10 9.66 15.52 -2.37
C LEU A 10 10.02 14.38 -3.32
N LEU A 11 9.11 14.07 -4.25
CA LEU A 11 9.31 13.03 -5.24
C LEU A 11 10.47 13.37 -6.20
N ALA A 12 10.57 14.61 -6.66
CA ALA A 12 11.65 15.08 -7.54
C ALA A 12 13.01 14.93 -6.85
N ARG A 13 13.11 15.31 -5.58
CA ARG A 13 14.35 15.17 -4.79
C ARG A 13 14.73 13.71 -4.57
N LEU A 14 13.77 12.86 -4.22
CA LEU A 14 14.04 11.42 -4.10
C LEU A 14 14.50 10.81 -5.41
N ARG A 15 14.02 11.28 -6.57
CA ARG A 15 14.50 10.82 -7.88
C ARG A 15 15.95 11.22 -8.15
N ALA A 16 16.37 12.39 -7.67
CA ALA A 16 17.70 12.95 -7.89
C ALA A 16 18.82 12.32 -7.04
N LEU A 17 18.47 11.54 -6.01
CA LEU A 17 19.46 10.82 -5.19
C LEU A 17 20.34 9.87 -6.03
N PRO A 18 21.59 9.59 -5.61
CA PRO A 18 22.60 8.86 -6.39
C PRO A 18 22.36 7.33 -6.45
N TRP A 19 21.15 6.92 -6.83
CA TRP A 19 20.73 5.52 -6.80
C TRP A 19 21.48 4.58 -7.74
N LYS A 20 22.21 5.12 -8.72
CA LYS A 20 23.07 4.32 -9.59
C LYS A 20 24.30 3.82 -8.82
N MET A 21 24.81 4.61 -7.87
CA MET A 21 26.00 4.29 -7.08
C MET A 21 25.71 3.31 -5.95
N THR A 22 24.51 3.37 -5.34
CA THR A 22 24.13 2.50 -4.21
C THR A 22 23.96 1.03 -4.59
N GLY A 23 23.59 0.74 -5.83
CA GLY A 23 23.20 -0.61 -6.25
C GLY A 23 21.92 -1.14 -5.56
N PRO A 24 21.50 -2.37 -5.87
CA PRO A 24 20.39 -3.04 -5.20
C PRO A 24 20.82 -3.62 -3.85
N ALA A 25 20.08 -3.33 -2.78
CA ALA A 25 20.32 -3.86 -1.45
C ALA A 25 19.66 -5.24 -1.23
N ALA A 26 18.49 -5.46 -1.83
CA ALA A 26 17.86 -6.79 -1.86
C ALA A 26 16.98 -6.97 -3.11
N ARG A 27 16.79 -8.22 -3.52
CA ARG A 27 15.92 -8.59 -4.64
C ARG A 27 15.05 -9.78 -4.25
N GLN A 28 13.74 -9.64 -4.46
CA GLN A 28 12.77 -10.71 -4.28
C GLN A 28 12.08 -11.01 -5.61
N ARG A 29 11.98 -12.30 -5.96
CA ARG A 29 11.21 -12.78 -7.10
C ARG A 29 10.04 -13.63 -6.61
N ALA A 30 8.88 -13.45 -7.23
CA ALA A 30 7.68 -14.22 -6.94
C ALA A 30 6.97 -14.60 -8.25
N ARG A 31 6.32 -15.75 -8.26
CA ARG A 31 5.44 -16.21 -9.33
C ARG A 31 4.11 -16.60 -8.71
N GLY A 32 3.00 -16.14 -9.28
CA GLY A 32 1.66 -16.44 -8.78
C GLY A 32 0.61 -15.57 -9.46
N HIS A 33 -0.66 -15.96 -9.36
CA HIS A 33 -1.80 -15.23 -9.94
C HIS A 33 -1.58 -14.88 -11.43
N GLY A 34 -1.07 -15.84 -12.22
CA GLY A 34 -0.83 -15.65 -13.66
C GLY A 34 0.30 -14.67 -14.00
N ARG A 35 1.18 -14.32 -13.06
CA ARG A 35 2.24 -13.30 -13.23
C ARG A 35 3.57 -13.73 -12.59
N VAL A 36 4.67 -13.26 -13.17
CA VAL A 36 5.98 -13.17 -12.50
C VAL A 36 6.23 -11.73 -12.08
N GLU A 37 6.74 -11.56 -10.88
CA GLU A 37 7.06 -10.28 -10.31
C GLU A 37 8.43 -10.28 -9.64
N THR A 38 9.24 -9.28 -9.94
CA THR A 38 10.53 -9.04 -9.30
C THR A 38 10.49 -7.67 -8.63
N ARG A 39 10.82 -7.62 -7.34
CA ARG A 39 10.97 -6.39 -6.56
C ARG A 39 12.45 -6.24 -6.20
N THR A 40 13.03 -5.11 -6.54
CA THR A 40 14.42 -4.77 -6.18
C THR A 40 14.39 -3.51 -5.35
N ILE A 41 14.93 -3.56 -4.13
CA ILE A 41 15.02 -2.41 -3.23
C ILE A 41 16.45 -1.89 -3.22
N SER A 42 16.59 -0.57 -3.32
CA SER A 42 17.81 0.19 -3.00
C SER A 42 17.50 1.06 -1.81
N VAL A 43 18.45 1.19 -0.88
CA VAL A 43 18.29 1.98 0.33
C VAL A 43 19.52 2.86 0.51
N LEU A 44 19.28 4.14 0.74
CA LEU A 44 20.31 5.15 1.00
C LEU A 44 20.13 5.68 2.41
N SER A 45 21.23 5.77 3.17
CA SER A 45 21.22 6.52 4.43
C SER A 45 21.14 8.01 4.11
N LEU A 46 20.20 8.71 4.75
CA LEU A 46 20.05 10.15 4.64
C LEU A 46 20.89 10.91 5.67
N GLN A 47 21.36 10.23 6.73
CA GLN A 47 22.21 10.84 7.76
C GLN A 47 23.55 11.38 7.22
N ARG A 48 24.01 10.90 6.06
CA ARG A 48 25.22 11.36 5.38
C ARG A 48 24.93 11.89 3.97
N CYS A 49 23.66 12.18 3.65
CA CYS A 49 23.29 12.62 2.32
C CYS A 49 23.83 14.05 2.09
N PRO A 50 24.40 14.34 0.91
CA PRO A 50 24.90 15.68 0.58
C PRO A 50 23.75 16.63 0.20
N ASP A 51 22.58 16.53 0.85
CA ASP A 51 21.54 17.55 0.77
C ASP A 51 21.85 18.69 1.73
N ARG A 52 22.99 19.38 1.51
CA ARG A 52 23.38 20.66 2.15
C ARG A 52 22.74 20.89 3.53
N GLY A 53 23.02 20.02 4.52
CA GLY A 53 22.61 20.23 5.91
C GLY A 53 21.34 19.53 6.40
N GLY A 54 20.74 18.59 5.67
CA GLY A 54 19.62 17.77 6.19
C GLY A 54 18.27 18.51 6.31
N GLU A 55 18.16 19.71 5.72
CA GLU A 55 16.93 20.54 5.75
C GLU A 55 15.75 19.90 5.00
N PHE A 56 16.00 19.02 4.02
CA PHE A 56 14.97 18.63 3.06
C PHE A 56 14.24 17.34 3.37
N PHE A 57 14.83 16.50 4.21
CA PHE A 57 14.17 15.34 4.75
C PHE A 57 14.20 15.40 6.27
N PRO A 58 13.56 16.43 6.87
CA PRO A 58 13.56 16.58 8.31
C PRO A 58 13.02 15.29 8.94
N HIS A 59 13.78 14.75 9.87
CA HIS A 59 13.49 13.51 10.60
C HIS A 59 13.54 12.20 9.78
N ALA A 60 13.90 12.22 8.49
CA ALA A 60 14.10 10.98 7.74
C ALA A 60 15.56 10.52 7.85
N ALA A 61 15.76 9.24 8.18
CA ALA A 61 17.08 8.63 8.28
C ALA A 61 17.44 7.75 7.09
N GLN A 62 16.46 7.24 6.33
CA GLN A 62 16.70 6.46 5.11
C GLN A 62 15.74 6.82 3.98
N ALA A 63 16.29 6.89 2.76
CA ALA A 63 15.54 6.93 1.52
C ALA A 63 15.53 5.56 0.86
N ILE A 64 14.40 5.22 0.23
CA ILE A 64 14.15 3.91 -0.36
C ILE A 64 13.67 4.08 -1.80
N ARG A 65 14.27 3.32 -2.71
CA ARG A 65 13.80 3.13 -4.08
C ARG A 65 13.44 1.66 -4.29
N LEU A 66 12.17 1.39 -4.58
CA LEU A 66 11.67 0.07 -4.90
C LEU A 66 11.29 -0.02 -6.38
N ILE A 67 12.03 -0.82 -7.15
CA ILE A 67 11.73 -1.11 -8.54
C ILE A 67 10.92 -2.41 -8.60
N ARG A 68 9.70 -2.32 -9.13
CA ARG A 68 8.76 -3.43 -9.31
C ARG A 68 8.63 -3.75 -10.79
N ARG A 69 9.13 -4.91 -11.21
CA ARG A 69 8.99 -5.45 -12.56
C ARG A 69 7.94 -6.55 -12.55
N ARG A 70 6.91 -6.43 -13.38
CA ARG A 70 5.84 -7.43 -13.51
C ARG A 70 5.69 -7.88 -14.95
N ARG A 71 5.43 -9.17 -15.16
CA ARG A 71 5.11 -9.74 -16.48
C ARG A 71 4.03 -10.82 -16.32
N PRO A 72 2.91 -10.74 -17.05
CA PRO A 72 1.98 -11.86 -17.17
C PRO A 72 2.66 -13.14 -17.70
N LEU A 73 2.14 -14.30 -17.33
CA LEU A 73 2.60 -15.62 -17.78
C LEU A 73 1.92 -16.05 -19.08
N ARG A 74 1.77 -15.13 -20.03
CA ARG A 74 1.25 -15.42 -21.37
C ARG A 74 2.33 -15.20 -22.42
N PRO A 75 2.31 -15.95 -23.54
CA PRO A 75 3.22 -15.71 -24.66
C PRO A 75 3.21 -14.25 -25.11
N GLY A 76 4.38 -13.71 -25.49
CA GLY A 76 4.52 -12.32 -25.95
C GLY A 76 4.34 -11.23 -24.88
N ALA A 77 4.10 -11.58 -23.61
CA ALA A 77 3.90 -10.59 -22.56
C ALA A 77 5.17 -9.78 -22.25
N ARG A 78 5.07 -8.45 -22.27
CA ARG A 78 6.16 -7.53 -21.95
C ARG A 78 6.28 -7.25 -20.45
N TRP A 79 7.50 -6.95 -20.00
CA TRP A 79 7.74 -6.45 -18.65
C TRP A 79 7.17 -5.04 -18.49
N LYS A 80 6.40 -4.80 -17.43
CA LYS A 80 6.05 -3.46 -16.96
C LYS A 80 6.88 -3.15 -15.72
N THR A 81 7.52 -1.99 -15.70
CA THR A 81 8.36 -1.53 -14.59
C THR A 81 7.69 -0.34 -13.92
N VAL A 82 7.64 -0.37 -12.58
CA VAL A 82 7.15 0.75 -11.77
C VAL A 82 8.18 1.02 -10.69
N THR A 83 8.59 2.29 -10.55
CA THR A 83 9.48 2.73 -9.48
C THR A 83 8.66 3.42 -8.40
N VAL A 84 8.85 2.99 -7.16
CA VAL A 84 8.22 3.56 -5.97
C VAL A 84 9.31 4.14 -5.09
N TYR A 85 9.08 5.33 -4.57
CA TYR A 85 9.98 5.98 -3.61
C TYR A 85 9.33 6.02 -2.23
N ALA A 86 10.14 5.85 -1.19
CA ALA A 86 9.70 5.95 0.20
C ALA A 86 10.82 6.54 1.07
N ILE A 87 10.43 7.09 2.21
CA ILE A 87 11.34 7.58 3.26
C ILE A 87 10.93 7.00 4.61
N THR A 88 11.87 6.89 5.54
CA THR A 88 11.61 6.45 6.91
C THR A 88 12.51 7.21 7.88
N SER A 89 12.01 7.46 9.08
CA SER A 89 12.77 8.00 10.21
C SER A 89 13.65 6.95 10.89
N LEU A 90 13.41 5.67 10.61
CA LEU A 90 14.23 4.57 11.13
C LEU A 90 15.61 4.58 10.49
N THR A 91 16.63 4.35 11.31
CA THR A 91 18.02 4.22 10.86
C THR A 91 18.30 2.83 10.28
N ALA A 92 19.42 2.69 9.56
CA ALA A 92 19.81 1.42 8.96
C ALA A 92 20.01 0.29 9.99
N PHE A 93 20.26 0.63 11.25
CA PHE A 93 20.34 -0.33 12.36
C PHE A 93 18.95 -0.78 12.83
N GLN A 94 17.96 0.11 12.80
CA GLN A 94 16.58 -0.19 13.21
C GLN A 94 15.78 -0.90 12.11
N ALA A 95 16.08 -0.63 10.84
CA ALA A 95 15.34 -1.20 9.72
C ALA A 95 16.27 -1.52 8.53
N ASP A 96 16.58 -2.81 8.39
CA ASP A 96 17.33 -3.32 7.26
C ASP A 96 16.49 -3.31 5.95
N PRO A 97 17.13 -3.37 4.77
CA PRO A 97 16.45 -3.35 3.48
C PRO A 97 15.40 -4.46 3.27
N ILE A 98 15.58 -5.66 3.83
CA ILE A 98 14.64 -6.77 3.73
C ILE A 98 13.40 -6.46 4.57
N LEU A 99 13.57 -5.96 5.79
CA LEU A 99 12.48 -5.55 6.66
C LEU A 99 11.68 -4.41 6.02
N LEU A 100 12.35 -3.38 5.50
CA LEU A 100 11.72 -2.28 4.77
C LEU A 100 10.94 -2.77 3.54
N ALA A 101 11.50 -3.70 2.76
CA ALA A 101 10.79 -4.30 1.61
C ALA A 101 9.53 -5.07 2.04
N ARG A 102 9.59 -5.77 3.18
CA ARG A 102 8.46 -6.50 3.76
C ARG A 102 7.36 -5.54 4.20
N TRP A 103 7.70 -4.47 4.90
CA TRP A 103 6.72 -3.45 5.31
C TRP A 103 6.10 -2.73 4.12
N ILE A 104 6.89 -2.32 3.13
CA ILE A 104 6.33 -1.71 1.91
C ILE A 104 5.35 -2.68 1.26
N ARG A 105 5.72 -3.97 1.11
CA ARG A 105 4.83 -4.99 0.56
C ARG A 105 3.56 -5.19 1.40
N GLY A 106 3.69 -5.21 2.73
CA GLY A 106 2.58 -5.35 3.66
C GLY A 106 1.63 -4.16 3.62
N HIS A 107 2.15 -2.94 3.47
CA HIS A 107 1.34 -1.74 3.32
C HIS A 107 0.44 -1.78 2.07
N TRP A 108 0.90 -2.37 0.96
CA TRP A 108 0.04 -2.61 -0.20
C TRP A 108 -1.15 -3.54 0.09
N ASN A 109 -1.09 -4.38 1.13
CA ASN A 109 -2.26 -5.15 1.54
C ASN A 109 -3.37 -4.25 2.08
N ILE A 110 -3.05 -3.08 2.66
CA ILE A 110 -4.09 -2.12 3.08
C ILE A 110 -4.84 -1.60 1.85
N GLU A 111 -4.12 -1.21 0.80
CA GLU A 111 -4.73 -0.81 -0.47
C GLU A 111 -5.62 -1.91 -1.07
N ASN A 112 -5.09 -3.13 -1.17
CA ASN A 112 -5.83 -4.23 -1.81
C ASN A 112 -6.98 -4.77 -0.94
N ARG A 113 -6.80 -4.84 0.37
CA ARG A 113 -7.79 -5.45 1.27
C ARG A 113 -8.80 -4.43 1.75
N LEU A 114 -8.43 -3.17 1.96
CA LEU A 114 -9.35 -2.17 2.48
C LEU A 114 -9.90 -1.29 1.37
N HIS A 115 -9.05 -0.50 0.72
CA HIS A 115 -9.48 0.50 -0.26
C HIS A 115 -10.19 -0.15 -1.44
N TRP A 116 -9.57 -1.12 -2.11
CA TRP A 116 -10.21 -1.81 -3.24
C TRP A 116 -11.55 -2.46 -2.88
N VAL A 117 -11.68 -3.02 -1.67
CA VAL A 117 -12.95 -3.61 -1.22
C VAL A 117 -14.00 -2.53 -1.02
N ARG A 118 -13.65 -1.36 -0.48
CA ARG A 118 -14.60 -0.25 -0.39
C ARG A 118 -15.01 0.25 -1.77
N ASP A 119 -14.05 0.47 -2.66
CA ASP A 119 -14.31 1.02 -3.99
C ASP A 119 -15.17 0.07 -4.81
N VAL A 120 -14.88 -1.24 -4.79
CA VAL A 120 -15.54 -2.22 -5.67
C VAL A 120 -16.74 -2.90 -5.01
N SER A 121 -16.64 -3.30 -3.73
CA SER A 121 -17.72 -4.04 -3.06
C SER A 121 -18.74 -3.13 -2.39
N PHE A 122 -18.33 -1.93 -1.96
CA PHE A 122 -19.24 -0.92 -1.39
C PHE A 122 -19.51 0.25 -2.34
N ASP A 123 -18.96 0.19 -3.56
CA ASP A 123 -19.18 1.18 -4.61
C ASP A 123 -18.89 2.62 -4.15
N GLU A 124 -17.85 2.76 -3.31
CA GLU A 124 -17.54 4.01 -2.63
C GLU A 124 -17.27 5.16 -3.61
N ASP A 125 -16.62 4.87 -4.74
CA ASP A 125 -16.31 5.86 -5.78
C ASP A 125 -17.56 6.50 -6.41
N ARG A 126 -18.69 5.77 -6.48
CA ARG A 126 -19.94 6.29 -7.04
C ARG A 126 -20.83 6.99 -6.01
N SER A 127 -20.48 6.93 -4.73
CA SER A 127 -21.22 7.53 -3.62
C SER A 127 -21.35 9.05 -3.77
N GLN A 128 -22.59 9.56 -3.82
CA GLN A 128 -22.91 10.99 -3.95
C GLN A 128 -23.07 11.73 -2.61
N THR A 129 -22.84 11.05 -1.48
CA THR A 129 -22.85 11.69 -0.16
C THR A 129 -21.74 12.74 -0.08
N ARG A 130 -22.10 14.02 0.00
CA ARG A 130 -21.17 15.17 0.11
C ARG A 130 -21.44 16.10 1.30
N THR A 131 -22.56 15.91 2.01
CA THR A 131 -23.01 16.84 3.04
C THR A 131 -22.34 16.58 4.40
N ALA A 132 -21.81 17.63 5.02
CA ALA A 132 -21.26 17.63 6.38
C ALA A 132 -20.32 16.44 6.65
N ALA A 133 -20.48 15.77 7.79
CA ALA A 133 -19.69 14.60 8.16
C ALA A 133 -20.08 13.30 7.41
N GLY A 134 -21.05 13.36 6.49
CA GLY A 134 -21.58 12.20 5.77
C GLY A 134 -20.52 11.31 5.12
N PRO A 135 -19.54 11.84 4.36
CA PRO A 135 -18.46 11.05 3.78
C PRO A 135 -17.64 10.29 4.84
N GLN A 136 -17.33 10.94 5.96
CA GLN A 136 -16.54 10.33 7.04
C GLN A 136 -17.33 9.24 7.77
N VAL A 137 -18.61 9.49 8.06
CA VAL A 137 -19.51 8.50 8.68
C VAL A 137 -19.65 7.27 7.78
N MET A 138 -19.88 7.46 6.47
CA MET A 138 -19.98 6.34 5.53
C MET A 138 -18.68 5.53 5.45
N ALA A 139 -17.53 6.19 5.42
CA ALA A 139 -16.24 5.50 5.46
C ALA A 139 -16.06 4.67 6.75
N ALA A 140 -16.50 5.20 7.91
CA ALA A 140 -16.46 4.49 9.18
C ALA A 140 -17.39 3.27 9.20
N LEU A 141 -18.62 3.40 8.70
CA LEU A 141 -19.58 2.29 8.62
C LEU A 141 -19.10 1.18 7.68
N ARG A 142 -18.55 1.53 6.51
CA ARG A 142 -17.94 0.56 5.59
C ARG A 142 -16.77 -0.18 6.25
N ASN A 143 -15.95 0.53 7.02
CA ASN A 143 -14.87 -0.10 7.78
C ASN A 143 -15.35 -1.08 8.82
N LEU A 144 -16.38 -0.70 9.58
CA LEU A 144 -16.99 -1.55 10.58
C LEU A 144 -17.52 -2.84 9.94
N ALA A 145 -18.24 -2.74 8.82
CA ALA A 145 -18.76 -3.90 8.10
C ALA A 145 -17.63 -4.82 7.57
N ILE A 146 -16.58 -4.24 6.97
CA ILE A 146 -15.42 -5.02 6.50
C ILE A 146 -14.73 -5.73 7.67
N ALA A 147 -14.55 -5.05 8.80
CA ALA A 147 -13.91 -5.61 9.98
C ALA A 147 -14.74 -6.77 10.55
N ALA A 148 -16.05 -6.58 10.72
CA ALA A 148 -16.94 -7.62 11.24
C ALA A 148 -16.94 -8.88 10.37
N LEU A 149 -17.07 -8.73 9.04
CA LEU A 149 -16.99 -9.86 8.12
C LEU A 149 -15.65 -10.60 8.20
N ARG A 150 -14.54 -9.88 8.41
CA ARG A 150 -13.23 -10.53 8.58
C ARG A 150 -13.10 -11.25 9.91
N LEU A 151 -13.65 -10.69 10.98
CA LEU A 151 -13.63 -11.32 12.30
C LEU A 151 -14.43 -12.63 12.34
N THR A 152 -15.44 -12.77 11.48
CA THR A 152 -16.15 -14.05 11.27
C THR A 152 -15.46 -15.01 10.30
N GLY A 153 -14.24 -14.69 9.84
CA GLY A 153 -13.48 -15.53 8.93
C GLY A 153 -13.87 -15.39 7.45
N THR A 154 -14.72 -14.44 7.08
CA THR A 154 -15.13 -14.23 5.68
C THR A 154 -13.95 -13.75 4.84
N THR A 155 -13.55 -14.55 3.85
CA THR A 155 -12.44 -14.24 2.93
C THR A 155 -12.89 -13.47 1.69
N ASN A 156 -14.15 -13.65 1.26
CA ASN A 156 -14.76 -12.95 0.14
C ASN A 156 -15.83 -11.96 0.64
N ILE A 157 -15.44 -10.68 0.74
CA ILE A 157 -16.32 -9.62 1.27
C ILE A 157 -17.58 -9.44 0.41
N ALA A 158 -17.48 -9.50 -0.92
CA ALA A 158 -18.64 -9.36 -1.80
C ALA A 158 -19.64 -10.53 -1.63
N ALA A 159 -19.18 -11.73 -1.29
CA ALA A 159 -20.06 -12.84 -0.94
C ALA A 159 -20.71 -12.63 0.44
N GLY A 160 -19.94 -12.18 1.44
CA GLY A 160 -20.46 -11.82 2.76
C GLY A 160 -21.55 -10.75 2.69
N LEU A 161 -21.31 -9.67 1.94
CA LEU A 161 -22.32 -8.62 1.73
C LEU A 161 -23.62 -9.18 1.12
N ARG A 162 -23.53 -10.04 0.11
CA ARG A 162 -24.72 -10.67 -0.51
C ARG A 162 -25.44 -11.64 0.43
N HIS A 163 -24.73 -12.30 1.34
CA HIS A 163 -25.33 -13.16 2.35
C HIS A 163 -26.15 -12.33 3.35
N HIS A 164 -25.63 -11.19 3.78
CA HIS A 164 -26.27 -10.30 4.75
C HIS A 164 -27.36 -9.41 4.12
N ALA A 165 -27.24 -9.04 2.85
CA ALA A 165 -28.17 -8.12 2.19
C ALA A 165 -29.62 -8.65 2.08
N ARG A 166 -29.83 -9.95 2.26
CA ARG A 166 -31.16 -10.59 2.14
C ARG A 166 -31.92 -10.71 3.47
N ASP A 167 -31.29 -10.34 4.59
CA ASP A 167 -31.85 -10.51 5.92
C ASP A 167 -31.19 -9.53 6.90
N ALA A 168 -31.98 -8.57 7.39
CA ALA A 168 -31.53 -7.50 8.27
C ALA A 168 -31.10 -8.00 9.66
N HIS A 169 -31.49 -9.20 10.08
CA HIS A 169 -31.05 -9.77 11.35
C HIS A 169 -29.62 -10.31 11.31
N ARG A 170 -29.15 -10.79 10.14
CA ARG A 170 -27.80 -11.37 10.00
C ARG A 170 -26.67 -10.41 10.37
N PRO A 171 -26.68 -9.14 9.94
CA PRO A 171 -25.75 -8.14 10.47
C PRO A 171 -25.81 -8.02 11.99
N LEU A 172 -27.00 -7.92 12.58
CA LEU A 172 -27.17 -7.71 14.03
C LEU A 172 -26.61 -8.90 14.83
N THR A 173 -26.88 -10.14 14.40
CA THR A 173 -26.28 -11.34 14.99
C THR A 173 -24.76 -11.37 14.81
N THR A 174 -24.25 -10.95 13.64
CA THR A 174 -22.80 -10.85 13.39
C THR A 174 -22.13 -9.87 14.37
N TYR A 175 -22.82 -8.78 14.71
CA TYR A 175 -22.38 -7.80 15.71
C TYR A 175 -22.70 -8.19 17.15
N LYS A 176 -23.40 -9.31 17.38
CA LYS A 176 -23.89 -9.76 18.71
C LYS A 176 -24.79 -8.73 19.40
N ILE A 177 -25.60 -8.01 18.61
CA ILE A 177 -26.59 -7.05 19.12
C ILE A 177 -27.88 -7.78 19.52
N ILE A 178 -28.20 -8.87 18.82
CA ILE A 178 -29.31 -9.78 19.08
C ILE A 178 -28.83 -11.23 19.00
#